data_AF-T1CJC3-F1
#
_entry.id   AF-T1CJC3-F1
#
_cell.length_a   1.000
_cell.length_b   1.000
_cell.length_c   1.000
_cell.angle_alpha   90.00
_cell.angle_beta   90.00
_cell.angle_gamma   90.00
#
_symmetry.space_group_name_H-M   'P 1'
#
loop_
_entity.id
_entity.type
_entity.pdbx_description
1 polymer ?
#
loop_
_entity_poly.entity_id
_entity_poly.type
_entity_poly.pdbx_seq_one_letter_code
_entity_poly.pdbx_strand_id
1 'polypeptide(L)'
;LSWVSNTHVKRYRVHYPSTSGHLYQGRYKSFAVQETGYFVMLARYIEANPLRAKLVPRAEQWPWSSLGCTGQLARRLLSPWPVDRPAHWRELVNEPVPAAERARVAESLQRGSPLGDALWASTMAERLGVEYTLRLRGRPRKATAGGAE
;
A
#
# COMPACT_ATOMS: atom_id res chain seq x y z
N LEU A 1 -4.87 -13.05 -8.81
CA LEU A 1 -6.09 -12.21 -8.70
C LEU A 1 -6.63 -11.63 -10.04
N SER A 2 -5.95 -11.77 -11.20
CA SER A 2 -6.47 -11.28 -12.50
C SER A 2 -7.88 -11.81 -12.84
N TRP A 3 -8.16 -13.08 -12.49
CA TRP A 3 -9.48 -13.68 -12.65
C TRP A 3 -10.58 -12.94 -11.89
N VAL A 4 -10.30 -12.47 -10.67
CA VAL A 4 -11.28 -11.73 -9.84
C VAL A 4 -11.63 -10.40 -10.50
N SER A 5 -10.61 -9.62 -10.89
CA SER A 5 -10.82 -8.32 -11.56
C SER A 5 -11.58 -8.50 -12.87
N ASN A 6 -11.19 -9.46 -13.72
CA ASN A 6 -11.86 -9.72 -14.99
C ASN A 6 -13.31 -10.16 -14.81
N THR A 7 -13.58 -11.03 -13.85
CA THR A 7 -14.93 -11.50 -13.55
C THR A 7 -15.80 -10.35 -13.04
N HIS A 8 -15.26 -9.51 -12.16
CA HIS A 8 -15.97 -8.34 -11.67
C HIS A 8 -16.29 -7.35 -12.80
N VAL A 9 -15.33 -7.02 -13.67
CA VAL A 9 -15.57 -6.11 -14.81
C VAL A 9 -16.69 -6.64 -15.71
N LYS A 10 -16.67 -7.94 -16.05
CA LYS A 10 -17.71 -8.55 -16.88
C LYS A 10 -19.10 -8.42 -16.22
N ARG A 11 -19.22 -8.78 -14.95
CA ARG A 11 -20.48 -8.67 -14.20
C ARG A 11 -20.94 -7.22 -14.07
N TYR A 12 -20.03 -6.31 -13.74
CA TYR A 12 -20.32 -4.89 -13.61
C TYR A 12 -20.89 -4.31 -14.91
N ARG A 13 -20.32 -4.66 -16.06
CA ARG A 13 -20.82 -4.19 -17.37
C ARG A 13 -22.21 -4.72 -17.71
N VAL A 14 -22.53 -5.96 -17.33
CA VAL A 14 -23.88 -6.52 -17.50
C VAL A 14 -24.88 -5.80 -16.59
N HIS A 15 -24.49 -5.48 -15.35
CA HIS A 15 -25.36 -4.77 -14.41
C HIS A 15 -25.52 -3.28 -14.69
N TYR A 16 -24.51 -2.63 -15.28
CA TYR A 16 -24.49 -1.18 -15.55
C TYR A 16 -24.17 -0.88 -17.03
N PRO A 17 -25.12 -1.09 -17.96
CA PRO A 17 -24.88 -1.02 -19.40
C PRO A 17 -24.47 0.36 -19.92
N SER A 18 -24.81 1.43 -19.19
CA SER A 18 -24.48 2.82 -19.55
C SER A 18 -23.04 3.23 -19.21
N THR A 19 -22.28 2.37 -18.53
CA THR A 19 -20.89 2.67 -18.16
C THR A 19 -19.93 2.36 -19.29
N SER A 20 -18.96 3.25 -19.54
CA SER A 20 -17.94 3.10 -20.58
C SER A 20 -16.52 3.21 -20.00
N GLY A 21 -15.51 2.75 -20.74
CA GLY A 21 -14.12 2.78 -20.30
C GLY A 21 -13.68 1.62 -19.40
N HIS A 22 -12.50 1.79 -18.78
CA HIS A 22 -11.87 0.79 -17.91
C HIS A 22 -12.31 0.98 -16.45
N LEU A 23 -12.89 -0.07 -15.84
CA LEU A 23 -13.28 -0.04 -14.43
C LEU A 23 -12.08 0.00 -13.47
N TYR A 24 -10.98 -0.66 -13.83
CA TYR A 24 -9.75 -0.68 -13.04
C TYR A 24 -8.62 0.01 -13.80
N GLN A 25 -7.89 0.91 -13.11
CA GLN A 25 -6.67 1.52 -13.64
C GLN A 25 -5.43 0.64 -13.36
N GLY A 26 -5.39 -0.53 -14.01
CA GLY A 26 -4.24 -1.43 -13.97
C GLY A 26 -4.36 -2.59 -12.97
N ARG A 27 -3.22 -3.22 -12.67
CA ARG A 27 -3.13 -4.38 -11.76
C ARG A 27 -3.12 -3.94 -10.31
N TYR A 28 -3.74 -4.72 -9.43
CA TYR A 28 -3.61 -4.55 -7.98
C TYR A 28 -2.13 -4.64 -7.56
N LYS A 29 -1.82 -3.97 -6.45
CA LYS A 29 -0.50 -4.02 -5.81
C LYS A 29 -0.57 -4.92 -4.58
N SER A 30 0.45 -5.74 -4.39
CA SER A 30 0.60 -6.64 -3.26
C SER A 30 2.08 -6.79 -2.96
N PHE A 31 2.48 -6.48 -1.75
CA PHE A 31 3.85 -6.59 -1.25
C PHE A 31 3.81 -6.87 0.25
N ALA A 32 4.85 -7.52 0.76
CA ALA A 32 4.95 -7.83 2.19
C ALA A 32 5.21 -6.55 3.00
N VAL A 33 4.66 -6.48 4.20
CA VAL A 33 4.82 -5.34 5.12
C VAL A 33 5.31 -5.88 6.45
N GLN A 34 6.35 -5.27 7.00
CA GLN A 34 6.88 -5.64 8.31
C GLN A 34 5.93 -5.16 9.42
N GLU A 35 5.62 -6.05 10.37
CA GLU A 35 4.46 -5.90 11.26
C GLU A 35 4.53 -4.70 12.21
N THR A 36 5.68 -4.36 12.80
CA THR A 36 5.73 -3.36 13.87
C THR A 36 5.52 -1.92 13.36
N GLY A 37 6.60 -1.21 12.99
CA GLY A 37 6.50 0.20 12.60
C GLY A 37 5.93 0.42 11.20
N TYR A 38 6.22 -0.50 10.28
CA TYR A 38 5.88 -0.32 8.87
C TYR A 38 4.40 -0.57 8.57
N PHE A 39 3.74 -1.47 9.33
CA PHE A 39 2.29 -1.60 9.29
C PHE A 39 1.61 -0.30 9.72
N VAL A 40 2.01 0.27 10.85
CA VAL A 40 1.43 1.53 11.37
C VAL A 40 1.68 2.67 10.38
N MET A 41 2.88 2.76 9.79
CA MET A 41 3.20 3.71 8.74
C MET A 41 2.26 3.57 7.53
N LEU A 42 2.05 2.34 7.05
CA LEU A 42 1.17 2.07 5.92
C LEU A 42 -0.31 2.38 6.24
N ALA A 43 -0.77 1.99 7.43
CA ALA A 43 -2.12 2.31 7.90
C ALA A 43 -2.34 3.82 7.95
N ARG A 44 -1.36 4.58 8.46
CA ARG A 44 -1.42 6.06 8.53
C ARG A 44 -1.50 6.64 7.14
N TYR A 45 -0.65 6.15 6.22
CA TYR A 45 -0.65 6.56 4.82
C TYR A 45 -2.03 6.35 4.16
N ILE A 46 -2.66 5.19 4.41
CA ILE A 46 -3.96 4.84 3.83
C ILE A 46 -5.06 5.75 4.41
N GLU A 47 -5.14 5.86 5.73
CA GLU A 47 -6.21 6.60 6.40
C GLU A 47 -6.07 8.12 6.23
N ALA A 48 -4.86 8.63 6.01
CA ALA A 48 -4.61 10.05 5.70
C ALA A 48 -4.88 10.43 4.24
N ASN A 49 -5.17 9.47 3.34
CA ASN A 49 -5.38 9.77 1.92
C ASN A 49 -6.54 10.76 1.65
N PRO A 50 -7.73 10.63 2.28
CA PRO A 50 -8.82 11.58 2.08
C PRO A 50 -8.46 13.01 2.50
N LEU A 51 -7.73 13.14 3.61
CA LEU A 51 -7.21 14.42 4.09
C LEU A 51 -6.20 15.01 3.10
N ARG A 52 -5.24 14.19 2.63
CA ARG A 52 -4.23 14.61 1.64
C ARG A 52 -4.86 15.00 0.29
N ALA A 53 -5.92 14.32 -0.10
CA ALA A 53 -6.69 14.63 -1.31
C ALA A 53 -7.63 15.84 -1.13
N LYS A 54 -7.62 16.48 0.05
CA LYS A 54 -8.49 17.63 0.42
C LYS A 54 -9.98 17.32 0.28
N LEU A 55 -10.38 16.06 0.46
CA LEU A 55 -11.77 15.63 0.40
C LEU A 55 -12.52 15.90 1.71
N VAL A 56 -11.78 15.91 2.83
CA VAL A 56 -12.29 16.15 4.17
C VAL A 56 -11.29 16.99 4.97
N PRO A 57 -11.75 17.80 5.94
CA PRO A 57 -10.86 18.56 6.81
C PRO A 57 -10.21 17.71 7.90
N ARG A 58 -10.79 16.55 8.22
CA ARG A 58 -10.24 15.56 9.15
C ARG A 58 -10.45 14.14 8.63
N ALA A 59 -9.47 13.27 8.84
CA ALA A 59 -9.45 11.92 8.25
C ALA A 59 -10.64 11.04 8.69
N GLU A 60 -11.05 11.13 9.96
CA GLU A 60 -12.19 10.38 10.51
C GLU A 60 -13.55 10.78 9.91
N GLN A 61 -13.63 11.93 9.25
CA GLN A 61 -14.85 12.37 8.57
C GLN A 61 -15.07 11.67 7.23
N TRP A 62 -14.12 10.84 6.77
CA TRP A 62 -14.28 10.03 5.57
C TRP A 62 -14.99 8.70 5.89
N PRO A 63 -16.28 8.54 5.56
CA PRO A 63 -17.07 7.39 6.00
C PRO A 63 -16.64 6.07 5.33
N TRP A 64 -15.93 6.16 4.20
CA TRP A 64 -15.44 5.01 3.43
C TRP A 64 -14.02 4.58 3.83
N SER A 65 -13.64 4.78 5.10
CA SER A 65 -12.36 4.33 5.68
C SER A 65 -12.58 3.52 6.95
N SER A 66 -11.59 2.74 7.38
CA SER A 66 -11.58 2.10 8.70
C SER A 66 -11.63 3.09 9.86
N LEU A 67 -11.11 4.31 9.67
CA LEU A 67 -11.10 5.36 10.68
C LEU A 67 -12.49 6.01 10.87
N GLY A 68 -13.21 6.23 9.76
CA GLY A 68 -14.57 6.79 9.77
C GLY A 68 -15.67 5.74 9.92
N CYS A 69 -15.36 4.46 9.72
CA CYS A 69 -16.30 3.36 9.90
C CYS A 69 -16.44 3.04 11.40
N THR A 70 -17.66 3.19 11.93
CA THR A 70 -17.95 2.97 13.35
C THR A 70 -19.16 2.05 13.56
N GLY A 71 -19.44 1.68 14.81
CA GLY A 71 -20.65 0.94 15.18
C GLY A 71 -20.66 -0.52 14.71
N GLN A 72 -21.83 -0.99 14.30
CA GLN A 72 -22.04 -2.38 13.89
C GLN A 72 -21.36 -2.72 12.55
N LEU A 73 -21.29 -1.74 11.65
CA LEU A 73 -20.64 -1.92 10.36
C LEU A 73 -19.14 -2.18 10.54
N ALA A 74 -18.48 -1.41 11.41
CA ALA A 74 -17.07 -1.61 11.74
C ALA A 74 -16.81 -3.03 12.28
N ARG A 75 -17.66 -3.51 13.19
CA ARG A 75 -17.55 -4.87 13.75
C ARG A 75 -17.69 -5.98 12.72
N ARG A 76 -18.41 -5.74 11.61
CA ARG A 76 -18.60 -6.72 10.52
C ARG A 76 -17.49 -6.67 9.47
N LEU A 77 -16.91 -5.49 9.24
CA LEU A 77 -15.98 -5.28 8.12
C LEU A 77 -14.51 -5.23 8.54
N LEU A 78 -14.20 -4.87 9.79
CA LEU A 78 -12.83 -4.63 10.22
C LEU A 78 -12.28 -5.82 11.02
N SER A 79 -11.13 -6.31 10.58
CA SER A 79 -10.31 -7.25 11.36
C SER A 79 -9.47 -6.52 12.40
N PRO A 80 -9.13 -7.17 13.53
CA PRO A 80 -8.15 -6.63 14.46
C PRO A 80 -6.80 -6.40 13.76
N TRP A 81 -6.05 -5.41 14.23
CA TRP A 81 -4.72 -5.14 13.73
C TRP A 81 -3.76 -6.25 14.19
N PRO A 82 -2.73 -6.60 13.38
CA PRO A 82 -1.69 -7.54 13.79
C PRO A 82 -0.77 -6.97 14.88
N VAL A 83 -0.85 -5.65 15.14
CA VAL A 83 -0.10 -4.92 16.16
C VAL A 83 -1.01 -4.00 16.94
N ASP A 84 -0.56 -3.59 18.12
CA ASP A 84 -1.27 -2.61 18.93
C ASP A 84 -1.43 -1.29 18.18
N ARG A 85 -2.67 -0.81 18.14
CA ARG A 85 -2.96 0.51 17.59
C ARG A 85 -2.44 1.58 18.55
N PRO A 86 -1.69 2.58 18.08
CA PRO A 86 -1.27 3.71 18.93
C PRO A 86 -2.46 4.39 19.62
N ALA A 87 -2.30 4.78 20.88
CA ALA A 87 -3.39 5.37 21.68
C ALA A 87 -3.98 6.64 21.04
N HIS A 88 -3.12 7.51 20.50
CA HIS A 88 -3.48 8.78 19.84
C HIS A 88 -3.58 8.63 18.31
N TRP A 89 -4.11 7.50 17.83
CA TRP A 89 -4.13 7.19 16.41
C TRP A 89 -4.83 8.24 15.56
N ARG A 90 -5.95 8.80 16.05
CA ARG A 90 -6.73 9.82 15.33
C ARG A 90 -5.91 11.09 15.12
N GLU A 91 -5.17 11.51 16.13
CA GLU A 91 -4.31 12.67 16.08
C GLU A 91 -3.16 12.43 15.10
N LEU A 92 -2.49 11.27 15.20
CA LEU A 92 -1.39 10.87 14.31
C LEU A 92 -1.81 10.86 12.83
N VAL A 93 -3.01 10.36 12.50
CA VAL A 93 -3.48 10.34 11.10
C VAL A 93 -3.75 11.75 10.55
N ASN A 94 -4.19 12.68 11.40
CA ASN A 94 -4.46 14.05 11.00
C ASN A 94 -3.20 14.93 10.91
N GLU A 95 -2.10 14.50 11.53
CA GLU A 95 -0.80 15.16 11.37
C GLU A 95 -0.18 14.91 9.98
N PRO A 96 0.62 15.88 9.46
CA PRO A 96 1.33 15.69 8.20
C PRO A 96 2.26 14.46 8.23
N VAL A 97 1.97 13.47 7.38
CA VAL A 97 2.85 12.29 7.20
C VAL A 97 4.20 12.76 6.66
N PRO A 98 5.35 12.44 7.28
CA PRO A 98 6.67 12.85 6.80
C PRO A 98 6.93 12.47 5.33
N ALA A 99 7.61 13.34 4.58
CA ALA A 99 7.87 13.10 3.16
C ALA A 99 8.66 11.79 2.90
N ALA A 100 9.59 11.45 3.78
CA ALA A 100 10.38 10.23 3.71
C ALA A 100 9.52 8.96 3.86
N GLU A 101 8.55 8.95 4.79
CA GLU A 101 7.61 7.83 4.97
C GLU A 101 6.73 7.65 3.73
N ARG A 102 6.21 8.77 3.19
CA ARG A 102 5.40 8.74 1.96
C ARG A 102 6.21 8.21 0.78
N ALA A 103 7.45 8.65 0.63
CA ALA A 103 8.33 8.19 -0.44
C ALA A 103 8.59 6.68 -0.34
N ARG A 104 8.81 6.17 0.87
CA ARG A 104 9.01 4.74 1.12
C ARG A 104 7.78 3.90 0.75
N VAL A 105 6.59 4.32 1.18
CA VAL A 105 5.33 3.65 0.80
C VAL A 105 5.10 3.73 -0.72
N ALA A 106 5.36 4.89 -1.33
CA ALA A 106 5.21 5.08 -2.77
C ALA A 106 6.17 4.19 -3.57
N GLU A 107 7.39 3.98 -3.10
CA GLU A 107 8.36 3.08 -3.71
C GLU A 107 7.84 1.64 -3.71
N SER A 108 7.39 1.12 -2.55
CA SER A 108 6.79 -0.21 -2.44
C SER A 108 5.54 -0.35 -3.33
N LEU A 109 4.68 0.67 -3.41
CA LEU A 109 3.51 0.67 -4.30
C LEU A 109 3.91 0.62 -5.78
N GLN A 110 4.94 1.37 -6.17
CA GLN A 110 5.37 1.43 -7.56
C GLN A 110 6.06 0.13 -7.99
N ARG A 111 6.99 -0.36 -7.16
CA ARG A 111 7.90 -1.47 -7.47
C ARG A 111 7.38 -2.83 -7.06
N GLY A 112 6.45 -2.89 -6.10
CA GLY A 112 6.03 -4.14 -5.46
C GLY A 112 7.07 -4.68 -4.48
N SER A 113 8.01 -3.84 -4.01
CA SER A 113 9.03 -4.24 -3.06
C SER A 113 8.47 -4.36 -1.63
N PRO A 114 9.00 -5.28 -0.81
CA PRO A 114 8.63 -5.37 0.60
C PRO A 114 8.83 -4.03 1.32
N LEU A 115 7.87 -3.65 2.16
CA LEU A 115 7.91 -2.45 2.98
C LEU A 115 8.43 -2.81 4.38
N GLY A 116 9.68 -2.45 4.65
CA GLY A 116 10.36 -2.74 5.90
C GLY A 116 11.70 -2.04 6.02
N ASP A 117 12.47 -2.44 7.03
CA ASP A 117 13.88 -2.09 7.10
C ASP A 117 14.67 -2.78 5.98
N ALA A 118 15.88 -2.30 5.70
CA ALA A 118 16.63 -2.73 4.51
C ALA A 118 16.97 -4.23 4.54
N LEU A 119 17.36 -4.75 5.72
CA LEU A 119 17.73 -6.16 5.88
C LEU A 119 16.49 -7.06 5.78
N TRP A 120 15.41 -6.68 6.47
CA TRP A 120 14.15 -7.41 6.39
C TRP A 120 13.60 -7.41 4.96
N ALA A 121 13.67 -6.27 4.27
CA ALA A 121 13.18 -6.15 2.90
C ALA A 121 13.99 -7.02 1.92
N SER A 122 15.32 -7.08 2.05
CA SER A 122 16.15 -7.98 1.23
C SER A 122 15.84 -9.45 1.49
N THR A 123 15.78 -9.87 2.75
CA THR A 123 15.47 -11.24 3.13
C THR A 123 14.07 -11.64 2.67
N MET A 124 13.09 -10.74 2.80
CA MET A 124 11.73 -10.99 2.34
C MET A 124 11.64 -11.03 0.82
N ALA A 125 12.42 -10.21 0.11
CA ALA A 125 12.44 -10.21 -1.34
C ALA A 125 13.01 -11.53 -1.89
N GLU A 126 14.07 -12.06 -1.29
CA GLU A 126 14.64 -13.37 -1.62
C GLU A 126 13.63 -14.49 -1.33
N ARG A 127 13.05 -14.51 -0.12
CA ARG A 127 12.08 -15.52 0.29
C ARG A 127 10.85 -15.58 -0.63
N LEU A 128 10.42 -14.43 -1.15
CA LEU A 128 9.24 -14.33 -2.02
C LEU A 128 9.58 -14.42 -3.52
N GLY A 129 10.87 -14.52 -3.90
CA GLY A 129 11.30 -14.52 -5.30
C GLY A 129 11.01 -13.20 -6.04
N VAL A 130 11.09 -12.08 -5.32
CA VAL A 130 10.82 -10.72 -5.82
C VAL A 130 12.03 -9.79 -5.72
N GLU A 131 13.25 -10.34 -5.73
CA GLU A 131 14.52 -9.61 -5.64
C GLU A 131 14.67 -8.56 -6.75
N TYR A 132 14.07 -8.81 -7.92
CA TYR A 132 14.04 -7.85 -9.02
C TYR A 132 13.38 -6.51 -8.62
N THR A 133 12.51 -6.52 -7.60
CA THR A 133 11.87 -5.31 -7.05
C THR A 133 12.83 -4.45 -6.24
N LEU A 134 14.02 -4.94 -5.86
CA LEU A 134 15.05 -4.16 -5.17
C LEU A 134 16.19 -3.69 -6.09
N ARG A 135 16.34 -4.30 -7.27
CA ARG A 135 17.42 -3.95 -8.21
C ARG A 135 17.23 -2.56 -8.82
N LEU A 136 18.33 -1.85 -9.05
CA LEU A 136 18.30 -0.59 -9.79
C LEU A 136 17.64 -0.78 -11.16
N ARG A 137 16.88 0.23 -11.61
CA ARG A 137 16.29 0.21 -12.95
C ARG A 137 17.40 0.32 -13.99
N GLY A 138 17.35 -0.54 -15.00
CA GLY A 138 18.28 -0.51 -16.14
C GLY A 138 19.14 -1.76 -16.26
N ARG A 139 20.01 -1.76 -17.27
CA ARG A 139 20.97 -2.85 -17.51
C ARG A 139 21.89 -2.98 -16.28
N PRO A 140 22.13 -4.21 -15.76
CA PRO A 140 23.13 -4.42 -14.73
C PRO A 140 24.47 -3.82 -15.14
N ARG A 141 25.11 -3.06 -14.25
CA ARG A 141 26.44 -2.50 -14.52
C ARG A 141 27.40 -3.66 -14.80
N LYS A 142 28.17 -3.55 -15.87
CA LYS A 142 29.21 -4.52 -16.19
C LYS A 142 30.18 -4.53 -15.00
N ALA A 143 30.41 -5.68 -14.38
CA ALA A 143 31.46 -5.80 -13.38
C ALA A 143 32.77 -5.43 -14.06
N THR A 144 33.44 -4.37 -13.59
CA THR A 144 34.83 -4.10 -13.95
C THR A 144 35.62 -5.30 -13.45
N ALA A 145 36.02 -6.18 -14.37
CA ALA A 145 37.05 -7.16 -14.09
C ALA A 145 38.26 -6.37 -13.59
N GLY A 146 38.59 -6.53 -12.32
CA GLY A 146 39.81 -5.95 -11.76
C GLY A 146 40.98 -6.49 -12.57
N GLY A 147 41.69 -5.59 -13.24
CA GLY A 147 43.04 -5.89 -13.71
C GLY A 147 43.88 -6.16 -12.47
N ALA A 148 44.31 -7.40 -12.32
CA ALA A 148 45.48 -7.71 -11.53
C ALA A 148 46.69 -7.23 -12.35
N GLU A 149 47.31 -6.14 -11.89
CA GLU A 149 48.74 -5.89 -12.07
C GLU A 149 49.48 -6.34 -10.81
#